data_AF-A0A5J4VWN0-F1
#
_entry.id   AF-A0A5J4VWN0-F1
#
_cell.length_a   1.000
_cell.length_b   1.000
_cell.length_c   1.000
_cell.angle_alpha   90.00
_cell.angle_beta   90.00
_cell.angle_gamma   90.00
#
_symmetry.space_group_name_H-M   'P 1'
#
loop_
_entity.id
_entity.type
_entity.pdbx_description
1 polymer ?
#
loop_
_entity_poly.entity_id
_entity_poly.type
_entity_poly.pdbx_seq_one_letter_code
_entity_poly.pdbx_strand_id
1 'polypeptide(L)' 'MEIQQIAKVSQEFPERIMRIFLIIPSTKVSDTIVKPYNYTQSVHQIVENVDEVMRIDNEKMPFHKMLRLLVWR' A
#
# COMPACT_ATOMS: atom_id res chain seq x y z
N MET A 1 -3.94 -7.09 2.16
CA MET A 1 -3.81 -7.68 0.82
C MET A 1 -2.33 -7.78 0.50
N GLU A 2 -1.88 -8.93 0.03
CA GLU A 2 -0.59 -9.01 -0.65
C GLU A 2 -0.68 -8.22 -1.96
N ILE A 3 0.38 -7.49 -2.31
CA ILE A 3 0.43 -6.63 -3.51
C ILE A 3 0.22 -7.44 -4.80
N GLN A 4 0.45 -8.76 -4.74
CA GLN A 4 0.18 -9.72 -5.81
C GLN A 4 -1.30 -9.79 -6.22
N GLN A 5 -2.24 -9.36 -5.37
CA GLN A 5 -3.68 -9.44 -5.67
C GLN A 5 -4.24 -8.19 -6.38
N ILE A 6 -3.45 -7.12 -6.52
CA ILE A 6 -3.92 -5.85 -7.10
C ILE A 6 -4.37 -6.03 -8.55
N ALA A 7 -3.62 -6.81 -9.35
CA ALA A 7 -3.97 -7.09 -10.74
C ALA A 7 -5.33 -7.81 -10.86
N LYS A 8 -5.64 -8.72 -9.92
CA LYS A 8 -6.94 -9.43 -9.92
C LYS A 8 -8.09 -8.47 -9.64
N VAL A 9 -7.93 -7.59 -8.66
CA VAL A 9 -8.98 -6.61 -8.30
C VAL A 9 -9.20 -5.58 -9.40
N SER A 10 -8.13 -5.11 -10.06
CA SER A 10 -8.23 -4.20 -11.21
C SER A 10 -8.97 -4.86 -12.38
N GLN A 11 -8.71 -6.13 -12.66
CA GLN A 11 -9.41 -6.88 -13.71
C GLN A 11 -10.89 -7.16 -13.36
N GLU A 12 -11.20 -7.37 -12.09
CA GLU A 12 -12.57 -7.63 -11.64
C GLU A 12 -13.46 -6.37 -11.69
N PHE A 13 -12.86 -5.18 -11.49
CA PHE A 13 -13.56 -3.91 -11.51
C PHE A 13 -12.86 -2.86 -12.40
N PRO A 14 -12.83 -3.05 -13.72
CA PRO A 14 -12.07 -2.19 -14.64
C PRO A 14 -12.61 -0.75 -14.72
N GLU A 15 -13.88 -0.53 -14.38
CA GLU A 15 -14.51 0.80 -14.43
C GLU A 15 -14.36 1.61 -13.13
N ARG A 16 -13.72 1.04 -12.10
CA ARG A 16 -13.59 1.70 -10.78
C ARG A 16 -12.20 2.28 -10.59
N ILE A 17 -12.13 3.48 -10.02
CA ILE A 17 -10.86 4.10 -9.65
C ILE A 17 -10.24 3.30 -8.50
N MET A 18 -9.05 2.76 -8.75
CA MET A 18 -8.29 1.99 -7.79
C MET A 18 -7.39 2.91 -6.95
N ARG A 19 -7.62 2.91 -5.64
CA ARG A 19 -6.78 3.61 -4.66
C ARG A 19 -6.16 2.63 -3.69
N ILE A 20 -4.84 2.74 -3.49
CA ILE A 20 -4.14 1.94 -2.48
C ILE A 20 -3.47 2.82 -1.43
N PHE A 21 -3.42 2.31 -0.21
CA PHE A 21 -2.63 2.88 0.86
C PHE A 21 -1.37 2.05 1.06
N LEU A 22 -0.23 2.72 1.00
CA LEU A 22 1.08 2.08 1.02
C LEU A 22 1.88 2.54 2.23
N ILE A 23 2.28 1.58 3.07
CA ILE A 23 3.17 1.83 4.20
C ILE A 23 4.59 1.56 3.74
N ILE A 24 5.39 2.63 3.63
CA ILE A 24 6.77 2.50 3.19
C ILE A 24 7.63 2.07 4.37
N PRO A 25 8.37 0.95 4.28
CA PRO A 25 9.19 0.49 5.38
C PRO A 25 10.34 1.47 5.62
N SER A 26 10.36 2.08 6.81
CA SER A 26 11.54 2.83 7.27
C SER A 26 12.60 1.87 7.76
N THR A 27 13.86 2.07 7.33
CA THR A 27 15.03 1.30 7.77
C THR A 27 15.27 1.36 9.28
N LYS A 28 14.71 2.36 9.98
CA LYS A 28 14.81 2.52 11.44
C LYS A 28 13.76 1.72 12.23
N VAL A 29 12.63 1.40 11.60
CA VAL A 29 11.47 0.76 12.25
C VAL A 29 11.16 -0.61 11.65
N SER A 30 11.84 -1.00 10.56
CA SER A 30 11.65 -2.28 9.91
C SER A 30 12.62 -3.34 10.45
N ASP A 31 12.13 -4.23 11.31
CA ASP A 31 12.93 -5.32 11.91
C ASP A 31 13.40 -6.41 10.93
N THR A 32 12.89 -6.41 9.70
CA THR A 32 13.15 -7.48 8.72
C THR A 32 13.79 -6.92 7.46
N ILE A 33 15.00 -7.39 7.13
CA ILE A 33 15.78 -7.01 5.95
C ILE A 33 15.06 -7.24 4.61
N VAL A 34 14.03 -8.09 4.57
CA VAL A 34 13.28 -8.45 3.35
C VAL A 34 12.17 -7.46 2.97
N LYS A 35 11.69 -6.62 3.91
CA LYS A 35 10.63 -5.63 3.67
C LYS A 35 10.97 -4.62 2.55
N PRO A 36 12.17 -4.02 2.49
CA PRO A 36 12.52 -3.11 1.39
C PRO A 36 12.61 -3.81 0.03
N TYR A 37 13.04 -5.07 -0.01
CA TYR A 37 13.10 -5.85 -1.25
C TYR A 37 11.69 -6.13 -1.80
N ASN A 38 10.81 -6.65 -0.94
CA ASN A 38 9.41 -6.93 -1.30
C ASN A 38 8.67 -5.66 -1.72
N TYR A 39 8.95 -4.54 -1.05
CA TYR A 39 8.42 -3.23 -1.43
C TYR A 39 8.84 -2.86 -2.86
N THR A 40 10.14 -2.89 -3.14
CA THR A 40 10.69 -2.47 -4.44
C THR A 40 10.19 -3.35 -5.58
N GLN A 41 10.14 -4.68 -5.36
CA GLN A 41 9.60 -5.62 -6.35
C GLN A 41 8.11 -5.38 -6.63
N SER A 42 7.37 -4.91 -5.64
CA SER A 42 5.93 -4.66 -5.73
C SER A 42 5.58 -3.31 -6.36
N VAL A 43 6.54 -2.37 -6.46
CA VAL A 43 6.33 -1.05 -7.09
C VAL A 43 5.90 -1.18 -8.54
N HIS A 44 6.52 -2.11 -9.29
CA HIS A 44 6.17 -2.34 -10.70
C HIS A 44 4.68 -2.67 -10.87
N GLN A 45 4.17 -3.60 -10.06
CA GLN A 45 2.78 -4.03 -10.12
C GLN A 45 1.79 -2.92 -9.71
N ILE A 46 2.21 -2.05 -8.79
CA ILE A 46 1.40 -0.91 -8.34
C ILE A 46 1.26 0.13 -9.44
N VAL A 47 2.36 0.48 -10.12
CA VAL A 47 2.36 1.51 -11.17
C VAL A 47 1.48 1.11 -12.35
N GLU A 48 1.39 -0.18 -12.64
CA GLU A 48 0.63 -0.69 -13.79
C GLU A 48 -0.88 -0.84 -13.53
N ASN A 49 -1.30 -1.01 -12.27
CA ASN A 49 -2.68 -1.43 -11.94
C ASN A 49 -3.44 -0.46 -11.03
N VAL A 50 -2.84 0.65 -10.62
CA VAL A 50 -3.43 1.56 -9.63
C VAL A 50 -3.34 3.02 -10.08
N ASP A 51 -4.48 3.72 -10.02
CA ASP A 51 -4.59 5.11 -10.43
C ASP A 51 -3.99 6.08 -9.40
N GLU A 52 -4.16 5.79 -8.11
CA GLU A 52 -3.69 6.66 -7.03
C GLU A 52 -3.10 5.88 -5.84
N VAL A 53 -1.91 6.30 -5.41
CA VAL A 53 -1.17 5.70 -4.31
C VAL A 53 -1.02 6.71 -3.17
N MET A 54 -1.60 6.40 -2.02
CA MET A 54 -1.42 7.19 -0.80
C MET A 54 -0.32 6.60 0.06
N ARG A 55 0.77 7.34 0.22
CA ARG A 55 1.89 6.98 1.11
C ARG A 55 1.53 7.27 2.57
N ILE A 56 1.62 6.26 3.42
CA ILE A 56 1.51 6.37 4.87
C ILE A 56 2.88 6.10 5.49
N ASP A 57 3.34 7.03 6.31
CA ASP A 57 4.57 6.89 7.08
C ASP A 57 4.28 6.16 8.40
N ASN A 58 4.96 5.03 8.63
CA ASN A 58 4.78 4.23 9.84
C ASN A 58 5.36 4.90 11.09
N GLU A 59 6.33 5.81 10.94
CA GLU A 59 6.95 6.52 12.07
C GLU A 59 6.00 7.54 12.69
N LYS A 60 5.12 8.14 11.87
CA LYS A 60 4.25 9.24 12.31
C LYS A 60 2.79 8.84 12.47
N MET A 61 2.36 7.73 11.86
CA MET A 61 0.97 7.30 11.85
C MET A 61 0.80 5.86 12.36
N PRO A 62 0.52 5.68 13.67
CA PRO A 62 0.18 4.38 14.23
C PRO A 62 -1.14 3.85 13.66
N PHE A 63 -1.25 2.53 13.53
CA PHE A 63 -2.41 1.84 12.95
C PHE A 63 -3.76 2.27 13.57
N HIS A 64 -3.80 2.53 14.88
CA HIS A 64 -5.03 2.99 15.57
C HIS A 64 -5.52 4.38 15.12
N LYS A 65 -4.62 5.26 14.65
CA LYS A 65 -5.00 6.58 14.10
C LYS A 65 -5.46 6.46 12.64
N MET A 66 -4.89 5.51 11.90
CA MET A 66 -5.28 5.22 10.51
C MET A 66 -6.74 4.75 10.44
N LEU A 67 -7.18 3.85 11.34
CA LEU A 67 -8.56 3.39 11.39
C LEU A 67 -9.55 4.55 11.58
N ARG A 68 -9.19 5.59 12.35
CA ARG A 68 -10.07 6.77 12.49
C ARG A 68 -10.21 7.53 11.18
N LEU A 69 -9.15 7.70 10.39
CA LEU A 69 -9.20 8.40 9.12
C LEU A 69 -10.00 7.64 8.05
N LEU A 70 -9.98 6.31 8.10
CA LEU A 70 -10.71 5.44 7.17
C LEU A 70 -12.20 5.30 7.51
N VAL A 71 -12.55 5.31 8.81
CA VAL A 71 -13.95 5.15 9.26
C VAL A 71 -14.71 6.49 9.34
N TRP A 72 -14.00 7.62 9.40
CA TRP A 72 -14.61 8.96 9.39
C TRP A 72 -14.78 9.55 7.99
N ARG A 73 -14.76 8.72 6.95
CA ARG A 73 -15.16 9.09 5.58
C ARG A 73 -16.37 8.28 5.14
#